data_AF-A0A259TMU5-F1
#
_entry.id   AF-A0A259TMU5-F1
#
_cell.length_a   1.000
_cell.length_b   1.000
_cell.length_c   1.000
_cell.angle_alpha   90.00
_cell.angle_beta   90.00
_cell.angle_gamma   90.00
#
_symmetry.space_group_name_H-M   'P 1'
#
loop_
_entity.id
_entity.type
_entity.pdbx_description
1 polymer ?
#
loop_
_entity_poly.entity_id
_entity_poly.type
_entity_poly.pdbx_seq_one_letter_code
_entity_poly.pdbx_strand_id
1 'polypeptide(L)'
;MARLSIQPIYAQASNLSEGLARVNVGKASGYINTKGELVIPYLYSSTSDFSEGMATVMLAFGGKYGYIDTPGKLRITPRYDHADPFSNGAAVVYVNGKYGYIDKNGNYLLTPQFSMGQPFSEGLAFVERNGVTFYINKKGTKVIQGFTAGGLFKGGLAPASQGQRYGYINTSGRFVIKSQFYWADAFNGELAVISLLVPNSREEIRGS
;
A
#
# COMPACT_ATOMS: atom_id res chain seq x y z
N MET A 1 22.51 42.03 1.30
CA MET A 1 22.25 40.65 1.80
C MET A 1 20.75 40.50 1.98
N ALA A 2 20.07 39.67 1.19
CA ALA A 2 18.65 39.39 1.39
C ALA A 2 18.52 38.42 2.58
N ARG A 3 18.06 38.93 3.72
CA ARG A 3 17.70 38.11 4.88
C ARG A 3 16.31 37.56 4.59
N LEU A 4 16.13 36.23 4.61
CA LEU A 4 14.80 35.64 4.60
C LEU A 4 14.00 36.25 5.77
N SER A 5 12.89 36.93 5.46
CA SER A 5 12.04 37.58 6.47
C SER A 5 11.22 36.58 7.29
N ILE A 6 11.14 35.33 6.82
CA ILE A 6 10.44 34.23 7.47
C ILE A 6 11.30 32.99 7.21
N GLN A 7 11.82 32.35 8.27
CA GLN A 7 12.45 31.05 8.11
C GLN A 7 11.35 30.03 7.78
N PRO A 8 11.57 29.08 6.83
CA PRO A 8 10.63 28.00 6.63
C PRO A 8 10.41 27.28 7.97
N ILE A 9 9.16 27.26 8.44
CA ILE A 9 8.79 26.74 9.76
C ILE A 9 9.07 25.22 9.83
N TYR A 10 9.09 24.54 8.67
CA TYR A 10 9.40 23.11 8.54
C TYR A 10 10.45 22.89 7.46
N ALA A 11 11.46 22.07 7.74
CA ALA A 11 12.52 21.75 6.78
C ALA A 11 12.02 20.86 5.62
N GLN A 12 11.02 20.00 5.87
CA GLN A 12 10.37 19.13 4.89
C GLN A 12 8.93 18.81 5.33
N ALA A 13 8.00 18.76 4.37
CA ALA A 13 6.64 18.25 4.53
C ALA A 13 6.35 17.23 3.41
N SER A 14 5.53 16.20 3.68
CA SER A 14 5.03 15.32 2.63
C SER A 14 4.01 16.05 1.73
N ASN A 15 3.60 15.40 0.64
CA ASN A 15 2.47 15.87 -0.14
C ASN A 15 1.21 15.95 0.74
N LEU A 16 0.32 16.88 0.40
CA LEU A 16 -1.00 16.93 1.02
C LEU A 16 -1.78 15.66 0.67
N SER A 17 -2.28 14.98 1.70
CA SER A 17 -3.30 13.95 1.58
C SER A 17 -4.47 14.31 2.47
N GLU A 18 -5.67 14.37 1.89
CA GLU A 18 -6.92 14.72 2.60
C GLU A 18 -6.84 16.05 3.38
N GLY A 19 -6.09 17.02 2.83
CA GLY A 19 -5.93 18.35 3.41
C GLY A 19 -4.85 18.48 4.49
N LEU A 20 -4.11 17.39 4.78
CA LEU A 20 -3.04 17.35 5.76
C LEU A 20 -1.72 16.88 5.15
N ALA A 21 -0.62 17.46 5.58
CA ALA A 21 0.73 17.03 5.21
C ALA A 21 1.49 16.60 6.45
N ARG A 22 2.22 15.48 6.36
CA ARG A 22 3.07 15.00 7.44
C ARG A 22 4.32 15.87 7.53
N VAL A 23 4.69 16.23 8.75
CA VAL A 23 5.93 16.95 9.07
C VAL A 23 6.71 16.21 10.14
N ASN A 24 8.03 16.25 10.05
CA ASN A 24 8.92 15.55 10.99
C ASN A 24 9.87 16.54 11.68
N VAL A 25 10.06 16.36 12.98
CA VAL A 25 11.08 17.05 13.78
C VAL A 25 11.85 16.00 14.58
N GLY A 26 13.11 15.78 14.22
CA GLY A 26 13.91 14.69 14.78
C GLY A 26 13.25 13.33 14.50
N LYS A 27 12.93 12.58 15.56
CA LYS A 27 12.23 11.29 15.48
C LYS A 27 10.71 11.39 15.65
N ALA A 28 10.17 12.59 15.78
CA ALA A 28 8.75 12.80 16.01
C ALA A 28 8.04 13.34 14.76
N SER A 29 6.83 12.87 14.52
CA SER A 29 5.97 13.23 13.39
C SER A 29 4.68 13.87 13.89
N GLY A 30 4.22 14.88 13.14
CA GLY A 30 2.94 15.55 13.29
C GLY A 30 2.35 15.88 11.93
N TYR A 31 1.26 16.63 11.90
CA TYR A 31 0.60 17.05 10.65
C TYR A 31 0.27 18.53 10.64
N ILE A 32 0.49 19.14 9.48
CA ILE A 32 0.12 20.51 9.18
C ILE A 32 -1.07 20.54 8.23
N ASN A 33 -1.89 21.58 8.32
CA ASN A 33 -2.95 21.82 7.35
C ASN A 33 -2.43 22.55 6.09
N THR A 34 -3.33 22.87 5.16
CA THR A 34 -3.02 23.57 3.91
C THR A 34 -2.46 24.99 4.09
N LYS A 35 -2.60 25.59 5.27
CA LYS A 35 -2.02 26.89 5.64
C LYS A 35 -0.63 26.76 6.28
N GLY A 36 -0.15 25.53 6.47
CA GLY A 36 1.10 25.25 7.19
C GLY A 36 0.96 25.32 8.72
N GLU A 37 -0.26 25.31 9.26
CA GLU A 37 -0.48 25.34 10.71
C GLU A 37 -0.40 23.90 11.26
N LEU A 38 0.38 23.67 12.32
CA LEU A 38 0.42 22.37 13.01
C LEU A 38 -0.92 22.07 13.68
N VAL A 39 -1.63 21.06 13.18
CA VAL A 39 -2.95 20.65 13.69
C VAL A 39 -2.91 19.32 14.43
N ILE A 40 -1.91 18.47 14.15
CA ILE A 40 -1.66 17.25 14.92
C ILE A 40 -0.22 17.32 15.45
N PRO A 41 -0.03 17.34 16.77
CA PRO A 41 1.28 17.56 17.40
C PRO A 41 2.26 16.41 17.18
N TYR A 42 3.55 16.68 17.45
CA TYR A 42 4.68 15.75 17.34
C TYR A 42 4.66 14.65 18.42
N LEU A 43 3.65 13.78 18.39
CA LEU A 43 3.44 12.72 19.40
C LEU A 43 3.87 11.33 18.91
N TYR A 44 4.11 11.19 17.62
CA TYR A 44 4.27 9.89 16.97
C TYR A 44 5.70 9.69 16.48
N SER A 45 6.23 8.48 16.59
CA SER A 45 7.55 8.13 16.05
C SER A 45 7.51 7.69 14.58
N SER A 46 6.34 7.31 14.09
CA SER A 46 6.09 6.92 12.71
C SER A 46 4.63 7.20 12.36
N THR A 47 4.41 7.66 11.13
CA THR A 47 3.08 8.01 10.61
C THR A 47 2.99 7.77 9.11
N SER A 48 1.83 7.36 8.60
CA SER A 48 1.53 7.38 7.16
C SER A 48 0.93 8.72 6.71
N ASP A 49 0.77 8.92 5.40
CA ASP A 49 -0.19 9.92 4.93
C ASP A 49 -1.63 9.46 5.24
N PHE A 50 -2.58 10.40 5.29
CA PHE A 50 -3.99 10.06 5.45
C PHE A 50 -4.54 9.33 4.22
N SER A 51 -5.32 8.28 4.45
CA SER A 51 -6.02 7.52 3.42
C SER A 51 -7.37 7.05 3.95
N GLU A 52 -8.42 7.42 3.22
CA GLU A 52 -9.82 7.21 3.56
C GLU A 52 -10.22 7.71 4.96
N GLY A 53 -9.72 8.89 5.35
CA GLY A 53 -10.00 9.56 6.62
C GLY A 53 -9.14 9.10 7.80
N MET A 54 -8.16 8.23 7.56
CA MET A 54 -7.35 7.60 8.62
C MET A 54 -5.87 7.61 8.29
N ALA A 55 -5.01 7.74 9.30
CA ALA A 55 -3.57 7.57 9.15
C ALA A 55 -3.03 6.58 10.18
N THR A 56 -2.05 5.77 9.80
CA THR A 56 -1.35 4.88 10.74
C THR A 56 -0.45 5.72 11.62
N VAL A 57 -0.35 5.37 12.90
CA VAL A 57 0.52 6.05 13.85
C VAL A 57 1.19 5.06 14.78
N MET A 58 2.44 5.34 15.13
CA MET A 58 3.17 4.68 16.21
C MET A 58 3.50 5.71 17.27
N LEU A 59 3.14 5.44 18.53
CA LEU A 59 3.49 6.34 19.64
C LEU A 59 5.02 6.44 19.77
N ALA A 60 5.52 7.58 20.24
CA ALA A 60 6.96 7.81 20.43
C ALA A 60 7.64 6.70 21.27
N PHE A 61 6.90 6.10 22.21
CA PHE A 61 7.33 4.99 23.06
C PHE A 61 6.23 3.93 23.05
N GLY A 62 6.36 2.87 22.25
CA GLY A 62 5.33 1.83 22.23
C GLY A 62 5.47 0.76 21.15
N GLY A 63 6.19 1.04 20.05
CA GLY A 63 6.54 0.05 19.03
C GLY A 63 5.36 -0.62 18.31
N LYS A 64 4.12 -0.23 18.61
CA LYS A 64 2.90 -0.73 17.99
C LYS A 64 2.22 0.36 17.18
N TYR A 65 1.55 -0.06 16.12
CA TYR A 65 0.76 0.80 15.25
C TYR A 65 -0.71 0.79 15.66
N GLY A 66 -1.31 1.97 15.59
CA GLY A 66 -2.75 2.23 15.67
C GLY A 66 -3.14 3.22 14.58
N TYR A 67 -4.31 3.85 14.72
CA TYR A 67 -4.83 4.78 13.72
C TYR A 67 -5.49 6.00 14.34
N ILE A 68 -5.27 7.15 13.71
CA ILE A 68 -5.95 8.42 14.02
C ILE A 68 -6.85 8.85 12.87
N ASP A 69 -7.87 9.64 13.17
CA ASP A 69 -8.66 10.38 12.18
C ASP A 69 -8.03 11.74 11.83
N THR A 70 -8.61 12.47 10.88
CA THR A 70 -8.10 13.78 10.42
C THR A 70 -8.09 14.88 11.49
N PRO A 71 -9.00 14.91 12.49
CA PRO A 71 -8.82 15.70 13.71
C PRO A 71 -7.65 15.30 14.61
N GLY A 72 -6.98 14.18 14.35
CA GLY A 72 -5.91 13.63 15.17
C GLY A 72 -6.37 12.79 16.35
N LYS A 73 -7.66 12.41 16.41
CA LYS A 73 -8.19 11.57 17.48
C LYS A 73 -7.83 10.11 17.22
N LEU A 74 -7.33 9.43 18.23
CA LEU A 74 -7.08 8.00 18.18
C LEU A 74 -8.40 7.24 18.00
N ARG A 75 -8.51 6.52 16.90
CA ARG A 75 -9.68 5.68 16.54
C ARG A 75 -9.45 4.21 16.79
N ILE A 76 -8.22 3.75 16.55
CA ILE A 76 -7.82 2.38 16.80
C ILE A 76 -6.56 2.43 17.66
N THR A 77 -6.67 1.94 18.89
CA THR A 77 -5.56 1.93 19.85
C THR A 77 -4.36 1.14 19.30
N PRO A 78 -3.12 1.63 19.46
CA PRO A 78 -1.95 0.93 18.99
C PRO A 78 -1.82 -0.47 19.58
N ARG A 79 -1.80 -1.48 18.70
CA ARG A 79 -1.71 -2.90 19.08
C ARG A 79 -1.11 -3.80 18.00
N TYR A 80 -0.86 -3.28 16.81
CA TYR A 80 -0.34 -4.05 15.68
C TYR A 80 1.18 -3.90 15.60
N ASP A 81 1.89 -4.95 15.21
CA ASP A 81 3.34 -4.88 14.98
C ASP A 81 3.65 -4.02 13.74
N HIS A 82 2.77 -4.09 12.75
CA HIS A 82 2.73 -3.22 11.57
C HIS A 82 1.29 -3.01 11.13
N ALA A 83 1.04 -1.90 10.45
CA ALA A 83 -0.26 -1.53 9.93
C ALA A 83 -0.10 -0.68 8.67
N ASP A 84 -0.80 -1.07 7.60
CA ASP A 84 -0.83 -0.33 6.34
C ASP A 84 -1.95 0.73 6.36
N PRO A 85 -1.88 1.77 5.51
CA PRO A 85 -3.00 2.68 5.31
C PRO A 85 -4.27 1.96 4.87
N PHE A 86 -5.43 2.52 5.21
CA PHE A 86 -6.72 2.01 4.71
C PHE A 86 -6.82 2.18 3.20
N SER A 87 -7.30 1.14 2.53
CA SER A 87 -7.61 1.14 1.10
C SER A 87 -8.76 0.19 0.81
N ASN A 88 -9.70 0.65 -0.02
CA ASN A 88 -10.96 -0.02 -0.28
C ASN A 88 -11.69 -0.41 1.01
N GLY A 89 -11.69 0.44 2.05
CA GLY A 89 -12.39 0.21 3.32
C GLY A 89 -11.80 -0.89 4.22
N ALA A 90 -10.57 -1.34 3.96
CA ALA A 90 -9.85 -2.30 4.80
C ALA A 90 -8.37 -1.91 4.92
N ALA A 91 -7.71 -2.36 5.99
CA ALA A 91 -6.26 -2.19 6.14
C ALA A 91 -5.61 -3.54 6.46
N VAL A 92 -4.39 -3.71 5.95
CA VAL A 92 -3.55 -4.86 6.30
C VAL A 92 -2.90 -4.59 7.65
N VAL A 93 -2.91 -5.58 8.53
CA VAL A 93 -2.22 -5.51 9.82
C VAL A 93 -1.36 -6.75 10.03
N TYR A 94 -0.22 -6.55 10.67
CA TYR A 94 0.70 -7.61 11.03
C TYR A 94 0.71 -7.80 12.54
N VAL A 95 0.52 -9.04 12.98
CA VAL A 95 0.52 -9.42 14.40
C VAL A 95 1.17 -10.79 14.53
N ASN A 96 2.17 -10.91 15.41
CA ASN A 96 2.80 -12.17 15.79
C ASN A 96 3.22 -13.04 14.58
N GLY A 97 3.83 -12.42 13.57
CA GLY A 97 4.34 -13.18 12.43
C GLY A 97 3.35 -13.39 11.27
N LYS A 98 2.11 -12.88 11.36
CA LYS A 98 1.07 -13.11 10.36
C LYS A 98 0.33 -11.84 9.97
N TYR A 99 -0.08 -11.79 8.72
CA TYR A 99 -0.93 -10.75 8.16
C TYR A 99 -2.41 -11.10 8.33
N GLY A 100 -3.19 -10.08 8.67
CA GLY A 100 -4.66 -10.07 8.73
C GLY A 100 -5.22 -8.75 8.19
N TYR A 101 -6.54 -8.61 8.24
CA TYR A 101 -7.24 -7.46 7.67
C TYR A 101 -8.27 -6.93 8.65
N ILE A 102 -8.36 -5.60 8.77
CA ILE A 102 -9.29 -4.91 9.67
C ILE A 102 -10.18 -3.92 8.94
N ASP A 103 -11.35 -3.65 9.51
CA ASP A 103 -12.21 -2.53 9.13
C ASP A 103 -11.79 -1.22 9.83
N LYS A 104 -12.45 -0.09 9.50
CA LYS A 104 -12.17 1.23 10.10
C LYS A 104 -12.50 1.36 11.59
N ASN A 105 -13.22 0.40 12.15
CA ASN A 105 -13.47 0.31 13.59
C ASN A 105 -12.40 -0.54 14.29
N GLY A 106 -11.47 -1.14 13.54
CA GLY A 106 -10.44 -2.03 14.04
C GLY A 106 -10.90 -3.47 14.25
N ASN A 107 -12.10 -3.83 13.80
CA ASN A 107 -12.55 -5.22 13.84
C ASN A 107 -11.83 -6.03 12.76
N TYR A 108 -11.44 -7.26 13.09
CA TYR A 108 -10.89 -8.15 12.07
C TYR A 108 -11.96 -8.54 11.06
N LEU A 109 -11.73 -8.18 9.80
CA LEU A 109 -12.40 -8.82 8.66
C LEU A 109 -11.85 -10.24 8.48
N LEU A 110 -10.54 -10.37 8.63
CA LEU A 110 -9.81 -11.63 8.58
C LEU A 110 -8.72 -11.60 9.65
N THR A 111 -8.76 -12.56 10.57
CA THR A 111 -7.75 -12.66 11.61
C THR A 111 -6.36 -12.93 11.02
N PRO A 112 -5.27 -12.54 11.71
CA PRO A 112 -3.91 -12.78 11.26
C PRO A 112 -3.65 -14.28 11.02
N GLN A 113 -3.43 -14.65 9.76
CA GLN A 113 -3.28 -16.05 9.35
C GLN A 113 -2.48 -16.24 8.06
N PHE A 114 -2.10 -15.15 7.38
CA PHE A 114 -1.36 -15.19 6.13
C PHE A 114 0.13 -14.94 6.38
N SER A 115 1.01 -15.61 5.64
CA SER A 115 2.46 -15.33 5.66
C SER A 115 2.81 -14.08 4.86
N MET A 116 1.95 -13.71 3.90
CA MET A 116 2.02 -12.48 3.11
C MET A 116 0.60 -12.01 2.80
N GLY A 117 0.34 -10.71 2.81
CA GLY A 117 -0.93 -10.15 2.32
C GLY A 117 -0.74 -8.76 1.74
N GLN A 118 -1.27 -8.54 0.54
CA GLN A 118 -1.34 -7.22 -0.08
C GLN A 118 -2.65 -6.50 0.31
N PRO A 119 -2.72 -5.16 0.22
CA PRO A 119 -3.97 -4.43 0.38
C PRO A 119 -5.05 -4.89 -0.59
N PHE A 120 -6.32 -4.71 -0.19
CA PHE A 120 -7.43 -4.91 -1.12
C PHE A 120 -7.39 -3.87 -2.23
N SER A 121 -7.59 -4.34 -3.46
CA SER A 121 -7.72 -3.53 -4.67
C SER A 121 -8.85 -4.12 -5.52
N GLU A 122 -9.82 -3.30 -5.90
CA GLU A 122 -11.02 -3.73 -6.64
C GLU A 122 -11.73 -4.96 -6.03
N GLY A 123 -11.70 -5.06 -4.69
CA GLY A 123 -12.35 -6.13 -3.94
C GLY A 123 -11.54 -7.41 -3.75
N LEU A 124 -10.32 -7.49 -4.31
CA LEU A 124 -9.43 -8.66 -4.18
C LEU A 124 -8.09 -8.30 -3.54
N ALA A 125 -7.50 -9.26 -2.82
CA ALA A 125 -6.15 -9.14 -2.24
C ALA A 125 -5.36 -10.41 -2.53
N PHE A 126 -4.11 -10.26 -2.98
CA PHE A 126 -3.19 -11.38 -3.15
C PHE A 126 -2.57 -11.73 -1.79
N VAL A 127 -2.64 -13.01 -1.42
CA VAL A 127 -2.19 -13.51 -0.12
C VAL A 127 -1.40 -14.80 -0.28
N GLU A 128 -0.54 -15.08 0.69
CA GLU A 128 0.09 -16.38 0.86
C GLU A 128 -0.39 -17.03 2.16
N ARG A 129 -0.74 -18.31 2.09
CA ARG A 129 -0.99 -19.16 3.25
C ARG A 129 -0.34 -20.52 3.04
N ASN A 130 0.54 -20.91 3.96
CA ASN A 130 1.24 -22.21 3.96
C ASN A 130 1.99 -22.47 2.64
N GLY A 131 2.68 -21.45 2.11
CA GLY A 131 3.44 -21.54 0.86
C GLY A 131 2.58 -21.56 -0.42
N VAL A 132 1.26 -21.38 -0.30
CA VAL A 132 0.35 -21.31 -1.44
C VAL A 132 -0.20 -19.89 -1.57
N THR A 133 -0.06 -19.33 -2.77
CA THR A 133 -0.51 -17.99 -3.13
C THR A 133 -1.84 -18.01 -3.89
N PHE A 134 -2.70 -17.03 -3.61
CA PHE A 134 -4.02 -16.88 -4.24
C PHE A 134 -4.62 -15.51 -3.95
N TYR A 135 -5.63 -15.10 -4.72
CA TYR A 135 -6.44 -13.93 -4.42
C TYR A 135 -7.65 -14.31 -3.57
N ILE A 136 -7.96 -13.48 -2.58
CA ILE A 136 -9.15 -13.57 -1.75
C ILE A 136 -10.05 -12.35 -1.90
N ASN A 137 -11.34 -12.51 -1.64
CA ASN A 137 -12.24 -11.39 -1.36
C ASN A 137 -12.19 -10.98 0.13
N LYS A 138 -12.92 -9.92 0.51
CA LYS A 138 -12.99 -9.42 1.90
C LYS A 138 -13.56 -10.42 2.93
N LYS A 139 -14.29 -11.45 2.47
CA LYS A 139 -14.79 -12.54 3.31
C LYS A 139 -13.75 -13.67 3.48
N GLY A 140 -12.58 -13.54 2.85
CA GLY A 140 -11.52 -14.56 2.86
C GLY A 140 -11.77 -15.71 1.90
N THR A 141 -12.82 -15.64 1.06
CA THR A 141 -13.07 -16.66 0.03
C THR A 141 -11.99 -16.55 -1.04
N LYS A 142 -11.36 -17.69 -1.38
CA LYS A 142 -10.41 -17.79 -2.49
C LYS A 142 -11.16 -17.59 -3.82
N VAL A 143 -10.73 -16.62 -4.63
CA VAL A 143 -11.38 -16.27 -5.91
C VAL A 143 -10.52 -16.64 -7.11
N ILE A 144 -9.22 -16.37 -7.05
CA ILE A 144 -8.27 -16.65 -8.15
C ILE A 144 -7.07 -17.40 -7.58
N GLN A 145 -6.56 -18.40 -8.29
CA GLN A 145 -5.44 -19.24 -7.86
C GLN A 145 -4.60 -19.71 -9.05
N GLY A 146 -3.49 -20.40 -8.77
CA GLY A 146 -2.61 -20.97 -9.80
C GLY A 146 -1.57 -19.98 -10.33
N PHE A 147 -1.24 -18.95 -9.55
CA PHE A 147 -0.22 -17.95 -9.86
C PHE A 147 0.87 -17.97 -8.80
N THR A 148 2.13 -17.95 -9.20
CA THR A 148 3.29 -17.84 -8.31
C THR A 148 3.49 -16.42 -7.79
N ALA A 149 3.03 -15.41 -8.54
CA ALA A 149 3.05 -14.01 -8.15
C ALA A 149 1.80 -13.27 -8.66
N GLY A 150 1.39 -12.23 -7.93
CA GLY A 150 0.23 -11.41 -8.22
C GLY A 150 0.40 -10.01 -7.64
N GLY A 151 -0.19 -9.02 -8.31
CA GLY A 151 -0.20 -7.63 -7.88
C GLY A 151 -1.62 -7.08 -7.66
N LEU A 152 -1.68 -5.78 -7.42
CA LEU A 152 -2.94 -5.07 -7.21
C LEU A 152 -3.74 -4.96 -8.52
N PHE A 153 -5.06 -5.02 -8.39
CA PHE A 153 -5.98 -4.71 -9.48
C PHE A 153 -6.13 -3.20 -9.64
N LYS A 154 -6.02 -2.72 -10.89
CA LYS A 154 -6.40 -1.37 -11.28
C LYS A 154 -6.97 -1.40 -12.70
N GLY A 155 -8.14 -0.79 -12.90
CA GLY A 155 -8.84 -0.83 -14.18
C GLY A 155 -9.28 -2.24 -14.57
N GLY A 156 -9.58 -3.11 -13.61
CA GLY A 156 -9.96 -4.50 -13.87
C GLY A 156 -8.80 -5.45 -14.20
N LEU A 157 -7.55 -4.98 -14.17
CA LEU A 157 -6.36 -5.76 -14.51
C LEU A 157 -5.35 -5.79 -13.36
N ALA A 158 -4.69 -6.93 -13.18
CA ALA A 158 -3.56 -7.09 -12.26
C ALA A 158 -2.41 -7.85 -12.94
N PRO A 159 -1.15 -7.51 -12.65
CA PRO A 159 -0.02 -8.32 -13.09
C PRO A 159 -0.06 -9.67 -12.35
N ALA A 160 0.19 -10.75 -13.06
CA ALA A 160 0.29 -12.08 -12.48
C ALA A 160 1.25 -12.97 -13.27
N SER A 161 1.86 -13.92 -12.57
CA SER A 161 2.78 -14.89 -13.15
C SER A 161 2.42 -16.31 -12.72
N GLN A 162 2.53 -17.28 -13.64
CA GLN A 162 2.47 -18.71 -13.33
C GLN A 162 3.87 -19.36 -13.37
N GLY A 163 4.93 -18.56 -13.44
CA GLY A 163 6.31 -19.00 -13.61
C GLY A 163 7.28 -17.83 -13.59
N GLN A 164 8.12 -17.72 -14.62
CA GLN A 164 9.14 -16.65 -14.71
C GLN A 164 8.65 -15.36 -15.38
N ARG A 165 7.49 -15.38 -16.07
CA ARG A 165 7.01 -14.23 -16.85
C ARG A 165 5.64 -13.76 -16.38
N TYR A 166 5.53 -12.44 -16.24
CA TYR A 166 4.29 -11.74 -15.96
C TYR A 166 3.48 -11.52 -17.21
N GLY A 167 2.16 -11.62 -17.05
CA GLY A 167 1.14 -11.06 -17.92
C GLY A 167 0.16 -10.26 -17.08
N TYR A 168 -1.00 -9.92 -17.65
CA TYR A 168 -2.08 -9.25 -16.93
C TYR A 168 -3.35 -10.09 -16.95
N ILE A 169 -3.93 -10.33 -15.77
CA ILE A 169 -5.17 -11.06 -15.58
C ILE A 169 -6.32 -10.10 -15.28
N ASN A 170 -7.53 -10.48 -15.68
CA ASN A 170 -8.75 -9.82 -15.22
C ASN A 170 -9.19 -10.33 -13.82
N THR A 171 -10.26 -9.74 -13.27
CA THR A 171 -10.82 -10.12 -11.95
C THR A 171 -11.44 -11.52 -11.88
N SER A 172 -11.56 -12.23 -13.01
CA SER A 172 -11.90 -13.67 -13.05
C SER A 172 -10.67 -14.58 -13.07
N GLY A 173 -9.46 -14.02 -13.14
CA GLY A 173 -8.20 -14.76 -13.22
C GLY A 173 -7.78 -15.17 -14.63
N ARG A 174 -8.42 -14.64 -15.68
CA ARG A 174 -8.06 -14.93 -17.08
C ARG A 174 -7.04 -13.92 -17.57
N PHE A 175 -5.97 -14.40 -18.23
CA PHE A 175 -5.03 -13.51 -18.91
C PHE A 175 -5.72 -12.70 -20.01
N VAL A 176 -5.68 -11.38 -19.87
CA VAL A 176 -6.02 -10.41 -20.94
C VAL A 176 -4.76 -10.10 -21.75
N ILE A 177 -3.60 -10.03 -21.09
CA ILE A 177 -2.28 -9.99 -21.73
C ILE A 177 -1.52 -11.22 -21.27
N LYS A 178 -1.15 -12.10 -22.20
CA LYS A 178 -0.44 -13.35 -21.88
C LYS A 178 0.93 -13.05 -21.25
N SER A 179 1.41 -13.99 -20.43
CA SER A 179 2.74 -13.92 -19.81
C SER A 179 3.85 -13.75 -20.84
N GLN A 180 4.51 -12.59 -20.83
CA GLN A 180 5.60 -12.26 -21.74
C GLN A 180 6.65 -11.31 -21.14
N PHE A 181 6.35 -10.66 -20.02
CA PHE A 181 7.23 -9.68 -19.37
C PHE A 181 8.08 -10.33 -18.30
N TYR A 182 9.32 -9.89 -18.10
CA TYR A 182 10.13 -10.30 -16.94
C TYR A 182 9.62 -9.67 -15.64
N TRP A 183 9.04 -8.49 -15.74
CA TRP A 183 8.44 -7.74 -14.66
C TRP A 183 7.25 -6.95 -15.17
N ALA A 184 6.22 -6.79 -14.34
CA ALA A 184 5.05 -5.99 -14.65
C ALA A 184 4.51 -5.36 -13.37
N ASP A 185 4.45 -4.02 -13.35
CA ASP A 185 3.78 -3.29 -12.28
C ASP A 185 2.26 -3.33 -12.47
N ALA A 186 1.53 -3.05 -11.37
CA ALA A 186 0.13 -2.72 -11.48
C ALA A 186 -0.05 -1.46 -12.34
N PHE A 187 -1.18 -1.35 -13.04
CA PHE A 187 -1.48 -0.14 -13.79
C PHE A 187 -1.45 1.09 -12.88
N ASN A 188 -1.05 2.23 -13.42
CA ASN A 188 -1.22 3.54 -12.85
C ASN A 188 -1.93 4.47 -13.86
N GLY A 189 -3.27 4.50 -13.80
CA GLY A 189 -4.06 5.12 -14.85
C GLY A 189 -4.11 4.18 -16.05
N GLU A 190 -3.81 4.69 -17.24
CA GLU A 190 -3.79 3.91 -18.48
C GLU A 190 -2.46 3.18 -18.74
N LEU A 191 -1.42 3.46 -17.94
CA LEU A 191 -0.07 2.96 -18.17
C LEU A 191 0.37 1.98 -17.09
N ALA A 192 1.15 0.99 -17.46
CA ALA A 192 1.88 0.13 -16.53
C ALA A 192 3.34 0.03 -16.97
N VAL A 193 4.27 0.03 -16.01
CA VAL A 193 5.68 -0.19 -16.30
C VAL A 193 5.91 -1.69 -16.43
N ILE A 194 6.59 -2.08 -17.51
CA ILE A 194 6.90 -3.47 -17.84
C ILE A 194 8.37 -3.59 -18.23
N SER A 195 8.95 -4.77 -17.98
CA SER A 195 10.29 -5.13 -18.42
C SER A 195 10.23 -6.19 -19.52
N LEU A 196 10.79 -5.85 -20.69
CA LEU A 196 10.94 -6.73 -21.85
C LEU A 196 12.41 -7.12 -22.03
N LEU A 197 12.65 -8.24 -22.71
CA LEU A 197 13.96 -8.41 -23.35
C LEU A 197 14.06 -7.34 -24.44
N VAL A 198 15.02 -6.42 -24.34
CA VAL A 198 15.45 -5.65 -25.51
C VAL A 198 16.52 -6.50 -26.18
N PRO A 199 16.31 -7.01 -27.40
CA PRO A 199 17.34 -7.76 -28.08
C PRO A 199 18.59 -6.88 -28.23
N ASN A 200 19.70 -7.36 -27.68
CA ASN A 200 21.00 -6.68 -27.74
C ASN A 200 21.64 -6.93 -29.12
N SER A 201 21.07 -6.40 -30.20
CA SER A 201 21.77 -6.04 -31.45
C SER A 201 20.77 -5.76 -32.59
N ARG A 202 21.19 -4.92 -33.53
CA ARG A 202 20.46 -4.62 -34.78
C ARG A 202 20.34 -5.83 -35.74
N GLU A 203 20.92 -6.99 -35.43
CA GLU A 203 20.97 -8.13 -36.35
C GLU A 203 19.71 -9.01 -36.32
N GLU A 204 18.96 -9.06 -35.22
CA GLU A 204 17.72 -9.87 -35.14
C GLU A 204 16.50 -9.21 -35.81
N ILE A 205 16.60 -7.96 -36.27
CA ILE A 205 15.51 -7.25 -36.96
C ILE A 205 15.49 -7.55 -38.48
N ARG A 206 16.50 -8.25 -39.01
CA ARG A 206 16.54 -8.68 -40.42
C ARG A 206 16.78 -10.19 -40.52
N GLY A 207 15.70 -10.97 -40.50
CA GLY A 207 15.78 -12.42 -40.65
C GLY A 207 14.45 -13.09 -40.98
N SER A 208 13.91 -12.82 -42.16
CA SER A 208 13.02 -13.70 -42.94
C SER A 208 13.54 -13.75 -44.36
#